data_AF-A0A200IE42-F1
#
_entry.id   AF-A0A200IE42-F1
#
_cell.length_a   1.000
_cell.length_b   1.000
_cell.length_c   1.000
_cell.angle_alpha   90.00
_cell.angle_beta   90.00
_cell.angle_gamma   90.00
#
_symmetry.space_group_name_H-M   'P 1'
#
loop_
_entity.id
_entity.type
_entity.pdbx_description
1 polymer ?
#
loop_
_entity_poly.entity_id
_entity_poly.type
_entity_poly.pdbx_seq_one_letter_code
_entity_poly.pdbx_strand_id
1 'polypeptide(L)'
;MNYLFIYFRPNKGYNPYFIKSFLESPIGMALLTINQTGSIISSLNIRDIEDIEIPGLSIAEQERIGTEVKEADLQVQEKIENAKKEYLEKYQDIYIKMGLNQSFNQVGN
;
A
#
# COMPACT_ATOMS: atom_id res chain seq x y z
N MET A 1 -5.98 14.32 1.68
CA MET A 1 -5.56 13.55 2.87
C MET A 1 -4.06 13.39 2.82
N ASN A 2 -3.36 13.68 3.92
CA ASN A 2 -1.91 13.54 4.01
C ASN A 2 -1.64 12.11 4.51
N TYR A 3 -0.94 11.29 3.73
CA TYR A 3 -0.60 9.92 4.13
C TYR A 3 0.77 9.92 4.81
N LEU A 4 0.83 9.39 6.03
CA LEU A 4 2.09 9.12 6.70
C LEU A 4 2.64 7.81 6.13
N PHE A 5 3.78 7.89 5.43
CA PHE A 5 4.52 6.72 4.97
C PHE A 5 5.67 6.44 5.92
N ILE A 6 5.71 5.24 6.48
CA ILE A 6 6.81 4.77 7.31
C ILE A 6 7.56 3.71 6.50
N TYR A 7 8.84 3.96 6.25
CA TYR A 7 9.73 3.02 5.59
C TYR A 7 10.47 2.22 6.66
N PHE A 8 10.23 0.91 6.71
CA PHE A 8 10.94 -0.01 7.59
C PHE A 8 11.85 -0.91 6.77
N ARG A 9 13.08 -1.12 7.26
CA ARG A 9 14.04 -2.06 6.66
C ARG A 9 14.34 -3.17 7.67
N PRO A 10 13.82 -4.38 7.48
CA PRO A 10 14.13 -5.50 8.36
C PRO A 10 15.62 -5.80 8.38
N ASN A 11 16.09 -6.29 9.53
CA ASN A 11 17.41 -6.89 9.64
C ASN A 11 17.54 -8.14 8.75
N LYS A 12 18.79 -8.54 8.44
CA LYS A 12 19.04 -9.77 7.67
C LYS A 12 18.39 -10.97 8.36
N GLY A 13 17.73 -11.83 7.58
CA GLY A 13 17.05 -13.02 8.08
C GLY A 13 15.56 -12.86 8.37
N TYR A 14 15.00 -11.67 8.15
CA TYR A 14 13.56 -11.43 8.23
C TYR A 14 12.99 -11.06 6.87
N ASN A 15 11.88 -11.69 6.49
CA ASN A 15 11.21 -11.39 5.23
C ASN A 15 10.35 -10.11 5.39
N PRO A 16 10.54 -9.08 4.53
CA PRO A 16 9.81 -7.81 4.64
C PRO A 16 8.30 -7.96 4.39
N TYR A 17 7.90 -8.85 3.47
CA TYR A 17 6.50 -9.07 3.14
C TYR A 17 5.78 -9.84 4.25
N PHE A 18 6.48 -10.74 4.93
CA PHE A 18 5.98 -11.37 6.15
C PHE A 18 5.70 -10.33 7.24
N ILE A 19 6.68 -9.47 7.55
CA ILE A 19 6.51 -8.40 8.56
C ILE A 19 5.36 -7.47 8.18
N LYS A 20 5.30 -7.05 6.91
CA LYS A 20 4.18 -6.25 6.37
C LYS A 20 2.84 -6.93 6.63
N SER A 21 2.71 -8.20 6.28
CA SER A 21 1.46 -8.96 6.46
C SER A 21 1.01 -9.05 7.92
N PHE A 22 1.96 -9.16 8.85
CA PHE A 22 1.66 -9.14 10.28
C PHE A 22 1.18 -7.76 10.74
N LEU A 23 1.87 -6.68 10.37
CA LEU A 23 1.51 -5.31 10.74
C LEU A 23 0.15 -4.90 10.17
N GLU A 24 -0.18 -5.34 8.95
CA GLU A 24 -1.46 -5.09 8.29
C GLU A 24 -2.59 -6.02 8.79
N SER A 25 -2.27 -7.06 9.56
CA SER A 25 -3.28 -7.94 10.15
C SER A 25 -4.12 -7.21 11.19
N PRO A 26 -5.33 -7.71 11.54
CA PRO A 26 -6.15 -7.10 12.58
C PRO A 26 -5.42 -6.93 13.92
N ILE A 27 -4.54 -7.88 14.26
CA ILE A 27 -3.73 -7.83 15.49
C ILE A 27 -2.64 -6.77 15.36
N GLY A 28 -1.91 -6.75 14.25
CA GLY A 28 -0.90 -5.72 13.98
C GLY A 28 -1.48 -4.31 14.03
N MET A 29 -2.62 -4.10 13.38
CA MET A 29 -3.35 -2.83 13.42
C MET A 29 -3.84 -2.46 14.82
N ALA A 30 -4.28 -3.44 15.63
CA ALA A 30 -4.62 -3.21 17.03
C ALA A 30 -3.38 -2.74 17.82
N LEU A 31 -2.23 -3.41 17.66
CA LEU A 31 -0.97 -3.02 18.32
C LEU A 31 -0.52 -1.60 17.93
N LEU A 32 -0.66 -1.25 16.64
CA LEU A 32 -0.34 0.08 16.13
C LEU A 32 -1.31 1.19 16.60
N THR A 33 -2.50 0.81 17.11
CA THR A 33 -3.56 1.76 17.50
C THR A 33 -3.76 1.88 19.01
N ILE A 34 -3.31 0.91 19.81
CA ILE A 34 -3.48 0.87 21.28
C ILE A 34 -2.85 2.10 21.98
N ASN A 35 -1.77 2.67 21.45
CA ASN A 35 -1.11 3.86 22.05
C ASN A 35 -1.67 5.20 21.56
N GLN A 36 -2.73 5.20 20.73
CA GLN A 36 -3.29 6.43 20.16
C GLN A 36 -4.37 7.04 21.07
N THR A 37 -3.98 7.49 22.26
CA THR A 37 -4.88 8.20 23.18
C THR A 37 -4.92 9.71 22.87
N GLY A 38 -6.03 10.18 22.29
CA GLY A 38 -6.56 11.53 22.59
C GLY A 38 -6.15 12.73 21.72
N SER A 39 -5.67 12.59 20.48
CA SER A 39 -5.48 13.74 19.60
C SER A 39 -6.00 13.50 18.18
N ILE A 40 -6.63 14.52 17.59
CA ILE A 40 -7.35 14.51 16.30
C ILE A 40 -6.41 14.19 15.11
N ILE A 41 -5.10 14.13 15.34
CA ILE A 41 -4.08 13.68 14.39
C ILE A 41 -3.14 12.71 15.14
N SER A 42 -3.40 11.42 15.04
CA SER A 42 -2.54 10.38 15.60
C SER A 42 -1.33 10.16 14.69
N SER A 43 -0.23 10.86 14.95
CA SER A 43 1.07 10.50 14.37
C SER A 43 1.58 9.25 15.10
N LEU A 44 1.56 8.10 14.42
CA LEU A 44 2.20 6.88 14.90
C LEU A 44 3.67 7.20 15.23
N ASN A 45 4.08 7.07 16.49
CA ASN A 45 5.45 7.35 16.90
C ASN A 45 6.32 6.14 16.54
N ILE A 46 7.51 6.38 15.98
CA ILE A 46 8.43 5.30 15.57
C ILE A 46 8.74 4.36 16.74
N ARG A 47 8.79 4.90 17.97
CA ARG A 47 9.02 4.11 19.19
C ARG A 47 7.93 3.07 19.45
N ASP A 48 6.68 3.39 19.13
CA ASP A 48 5.55 2.44 19.30
C ASP A 48 5.65 1.25 18.34
N ILE A 49 6.42 1.39 17.26
CA ILE A 49 6.65 0.34 16.25
C ILE A 49 7.84 -0.52 16.63
N GLU A 50 8.88 0.08 17.23
CA GLU A 50 10.11 -0.63 17.64
C GLU A 50 9.82 -1.73 18.69
N ASP A 51 8.83 -1.52 19.54
CA ASP A 51 8.46 -2.45 20.62
C ASP A 51 7.44 -3.53 20.20
N ILE A 52 7.01 -3.55 18.93
CA ILE A 52 6.04 -4.55 18.46
C ILE A 52 6.73 -5.91 18.32
N GLU A 53 6.31 -6.86 19.16
CA GLU A 53 6.71 -8.25 19.03
C GLU A 53 6.09 -8.90 17.79
N ILE A 54 6.93 -9.52 16.96
CA ILE A 54 6.53 -10.20 15.72
C ILE A 54 6.63 -11.73 15.93
N PRO A 55 5.74 -12.55 15.35
CA PRO A 55 5.82 -14.00 15.48
C PRO A 55 7.19 -14.57 15.07
N GLY A 56 7.79 -15.36 15.96
CA GLY A 56 9.10 -15.99 15.79
C GLY A 56 9.08 -17.20 14.85
N LEU A 57 8.69 -17.01 13.59
CA LEU A 57 8.67 -18.08 12.58
C LEU A 57 10.07 -18.38 12.04
N SER A 58 10.28 -19.62 11.58
CA SER A 58 11.51 -20.00 10.89
C SER A 58 11.70 -19.18 9.60
N ILE A 59 12.95 -18.97 9.18
CA ILE A 59 13.26 -18.23 7.94
C ILE A 59 12.51 -18.83 6.74
N ALA A 60 12.45 -20.16 6.65
CA ALA A 60 11.75 -20.84 5.56
C ALA A 60 10.25 -20.53 5.53
N GLU A 61 9.59 -20.51 6.69
CA GLU A 61 8.17 -20.15 6.77
C GLU A 61 7.92 -18.66 6.51
N GLN A 62 8.81 -17.79 6.99
CA GLN A 62 8.74 -16.36 6.67
C GLN A 62 8.86 -16.11 5.17
N GLU A 63 9.77 -16.80 4.48
CA GLU A 63 9.93 -16.70 3.02
C GLU A 63 8.71 -17.25 2.26
N ARG A 64 8.14 -18.37 2.70
CA ARG A 64 6.92 -18.93 2.10
C ARG A 64 5.76 -17.95 2.19
N ILE A 65 5.44 -17.47 3.40
CA ILE A 65 4.36 -16.50 3.63
C ILE A 65 4.65 -15.20 2.89
N GLY A 66 5.89 -14.70 2.96
CA GLY A 66 6.29 -13.47 2.29
C GLY A 66 6.14 -13.53 0.77
N THR A 67 6.40 -14.69 0.16
CA THR A 67 6.20 -14.92 -1.27
C THR A 67 4.71 -14.89 -1.62
N GLU A 68 3.87 -15.60 -0.88
CA GLU A 68 2.42 -15.62 -1.08
C GLU A 68 1.80 -14.21 -0.98
N VAL A 69 2.21 -13.43 0.02
CA VAL A 69 1.76 -12.04 0.21
C VAL A 69 2.22 -11.16 -0.95
N LYS A 70 3.48 -11.28 -1.36
CA LYS A 70 4.03 -10.49 -2.48
C LYS A 70 3.27 -10.78 -3.78
N GLU A 71 2.97 -12.04 -4.06
CA GLU A 71 2.21 -12.42 -5.25
C GLU A 71 0.79 -11.85 -5.22
N ALA A 72 0.11 -11.90 -4.07
CA ALA A 72 -1.20 -11.30 -3.90
C ALA A 72 -1.16 -9.78 -4.12
N ASP A 73 -0.17 -9.08 -3.55
CA ASP A 73 0.00 -7.64 -3.71
C ASP A 73 0.22 -7.27 -5.20
N LEU A 74 1.03 -8.04 -5.93
CA LEU A 74 1.25 -7.83 -7.36
C LEU A 74 -0.03 -8.00 -8.18
N GLN A 75 -0.84 -9.02 -7.88
CA GLN A 75 -2.12 -9.25 -8.55
C GLN A 75 -3.10 -8.10 -8.32
N VAL A 76 -3.13 -7.53 -7.12
CA VAL A 76 -3.96 -6.36 -6.81
C VAL A 76 -3.48 -5.14 -7.59
N GLN A 77 -2.17 -4.90 -7.62
CA GLN A 77 -1.58 -3.79 -8.36
C GLN A 77 -1.91 -3.86 -9.85
N GLU A 78 -1.73 -5.02 -10.48
CA GLU A 78 -2.03 -5.24 -11.89
C GLU A 78 -3.51 -4.96 -12.20
N LYS A 79 -4.43 -5.43 -11.35
CA LYS A 79 -5.87 -5.17 -11.52
C LYS A 79 -6.20 -3.69 -11.43
N ILE A 80 -5.59 -2.97 -10.48
CA ILE A 80 -5.79 -1.53 -10.32
C ILE A 80 -5.25 -0.76 -11.54
N GLU A 81 -4.08 -1.14 -12.05
CA GLU A 81 -3.48 -0.50 -13.23
C GLU A 81 -4.34 -0.72 -14.48
N ASN A 82 -4.80 -1.94 -14.70
CA ASN A 82 -5.69 -2.25 -15.82
C ASN A 82 -7.02 -1.48 -15.71
N ALA A 83 -7.64 -1.47 -14.54
CA ALA A 83 -8.87 -0.70 -14.31
C ALA A 83 -8.67 0.81 -14.54
N LYS A 84 -7.52 1.38 -14.12
CA LYS A 84 -7.16 2.78 -14.38
C LYS A 84 -6.99 3.06 -15.87
N LYS A 85 -6.35 2.15 -16.60
CA LYS A 85 -6.16 2.28 -18.04
C LYS A 85 -7.50 2.27 -18.77
N GLU A 86 -8.35 1.29 -18.48
CA GLU A 86 -9.70 1.19 -19.05
C GLU A 86 -10.55 2.43 -18.75
N TYR A 87 -10.45 2.96 -17.52
CA TYR A 87 -11.09 4.21 -17.12
C TYR A 87 -10.64 5.38 -18.00
N LEU A 88 -9.32 5.57 -18.18
CA LEU A 88 -8.78 6.68 -18.97
C LEU A 88 -9.18 6.57 -20.45
N GLU A 89 -9.10 5.38 -21.04
CA GLU A 89 -9.52 5.12 -22.42
C GLU A 89 -11.01 5.46 -22.60
N LYS A 90 -11.86 5.05 -21.65
CA LYS A 90 -13.28 5.36 -21.69
C LYS A 90 -13.57 6.86 -21.63
N TYR A 91 -12.85 7.59 -20.79
CA TYR A 91 -12.99 9.04 -20.68
C TYR A 91 -12.52 9.76 -21.93
N GLN A 92 -11.43 9.29 -22.54
CA GLN A 92 -10.96 9.81 -23.82
C GLN A 92 -12.02 9.63 -24.92
N ASP A 93 -12.62 8.45 -25.02
CA ASP A 93 -13.73 8.18 -25.96
C ASP A 93 -14.93 9.09 -25.71
N ILE A 94 -15.26 9.34 -24.44
CA ILE A 94 -16.36 10.24 -24.05
C ILE A 94 -16.05 11.67 -24.50
N TYR A 95 -14.83 12.17 -24.28
CA TYR A 95 -14.44 13.52 -24.70
C TYR A 95 -14.48 13.70 -26.22
N ILE A 96 -14.07 12.67 -26.97
CA ILE A 96 -14.20 12.64 -28.43
C ILE A 96 -15.67 12.72 -28.85
N LYS A 97 -16.55 11.94 -28.20
CA LYS A 97 -18.00 11.97 -28.47
C LYS A 97 -18.65 13.30 -28.10
N MET A 98 -18.10 14.01 -27.12
CA MET A 98 -18.54 15.35 -26.72
C MET A 98 -18.05 16.46 -27.65
N GLY A 99 -17.20 16.15 -28.65
CA GLY A 99 -16.65 17.14 -29.57
C GLY A 99 -15.49 17.97 -28.99
N LEU A 100 -14.92 17.56 -27.85
CA LEU A 100 -13.82 18.27 -27.16
C LEU A 100 -12.43 18.00 -27.75
N ASN A 101 -12.37 17.24 -28.84
CA ASN A 101 -11.18 16.83 -29.58
C ASN A 101 -10.40 18.02 -30.19
N GLN A 102 -11.08 19.15 -30.43
CA GLN A 102 -10.46 20.37 -31.00
C GLN A 102 -9.67 21.17 -29.94
N SER A 103 -9.97 21.02 -28.65
CA SER A 103 -9.33 21.79 -27.56
C SER A 103 -7.97 21.24 -27.13
N PHE A 104 -7.67 19.98 -27.44
CA PHE A 104 -6.37 19.37 -27.10
C PHE A 104 -5.21 19.88 -27.98
N ASN A 105 -5.49 20.39 -29.19
CA ASN A 105 -4.47 20.86 -30.12
C ASN A 105 -3.98 22.30 -29.86
N GLN A 106 -4.61 23.06 -28.95
CA GLN A 106 -4.24 24.47 -28.68
C GLN A 106 -3.39 24.69 -27.42
N VAL A 107 -3.22 23.68 -26.57
CA VAL A 107 -2.42 23.79 -25.31
C VAL A 107 -0.98 23.28 -25.51
N GLY A 108 -0.63 22.85 -26.73
CA GLY A 108 0.67 22.27 -27.06
C GLY A 108 1.58 23.14 -27.94
N ASN A 109 1.33 24.44 -28.08
CA ASN A 109 2.21 25.40 -28.76
C ASN A 109 2.74 26.43 -27.77
#